data_AF-A0A329XIX3-F1
#
_entry.id   AF-A0A329XIX3-F1
#
_cell.length_a   1.000
_cell.length_b   1.000
_cell.length_c   1.000
_cell.angle_alpha   90.00
_cell.angle_beta   90.00
_cell.angle_gamma   90.00
#
_symmetry.space_group_name_H-M   'P 1'
#
loop_
_entity.id
_entity.type
_entity.pdbx_description
1 polymer ?
#
loop_
_entity_poly.entity_id
_entity_poly.type
_entity_poly.pdbx_seq_one_letter_code
_entity_poly.pdbx_strand_id
1 'polypeptide(L)'
;MGNVRARTDAEVAARRAEILDATAALLAEQEYETVTLAAIAKKCSIARPSVYHYYATKEEVYLDLMRREYAAWATEIRVRFKRRMGREEFCRELADSLLGRRLILQLLAVSDASLRSKCGDEAIMDFQRDIHPFFAELAEVLRRQFPDAAESEREMFRTQ
;
A
#
# COMPACT_ATOMS: atom_id res chain seq x y z
N MET A 1 27.15 -24.09 -21.41
CA MET A 1 25.68 -24.23 -21.32
C MET A 1 25.31 -23.77 -19.91
N GLY A 2 24.95 -22.53 -19.61
CA GLY A 2 23.88 -21.70 -20.17
C GLY A 2 22.89 -21.38 -19.03
N ASN A 3 23.36 -20.77 -17.93
CA ASN A 3 22.57 -20.54 -16.71
C ASN A 3 22.10 -19.08 -16.61
N VAL A 4 21.48 -18.59 -17.70
CA VAL A 4 21.12 -17.18 -17.88
C VAL A 4 19.61 -17.15 -18.16
N ARG A 5 18.79 -16.60 -17.23
CA ARG A 5 17.29 -16.41 -17.29
C ARG A 5 16.36 -17.48 -16.66
N ALA A 6 16.78 -18.27 -15.67
CA ALA A 6 15.96 -19.36 -15.11
C ALA A 6 14.78 -18.94 -14.18
N ARG A 7 14.44 -17.64 -14.10
CA ARG A 7 13.17 -17.15 -13.54
C ARG A 7 12.66 -16.02 -14.42
N THR A 8 11.47 -16.16 -14.99
CA THR A 8 10.79 -15.10 -15.73
C THR A 8 10.32 -14.00 -14.78
N ASP A 9 10.19 -12.76 -15.25
CA ASP A 9 9.66 -11.65 -14.44
C ASP A 9 8.28 -11.97 -13.84
N ALA A 10 7.49 -12.77 -14.56
CA ALA A 10 6.21 -13.28 -14.10
C ALA A 10 6.33 -14.20 -12.87
N GLU A 11 7.33 -15.09 -12.84
CA GLU A 11 7.58 -15.95 -11.67
C GLU A 11 8.08 -15.14 -10.47
N VAL A 12 8.90 -14.11 -10.71
CA VAL A 12 9.34 -13.19 -9.66
C VAL A 12 8.15 -12.42 -9.08
N ALA A 13 7.28 -11.89 -9.93
CA ALA A 13 6.06 -11.19 -9.52
C ALA A 13 5.10 -12.11 -8.75
N ALA A 14 4.91 -13.35 -9.21
CA ALA A 14 4.08 -14.33 -8.53
C ALA A 14 4.60 -14.66 -7.12
N ARG A 15 5.93 -14.79 -6.95
CA ARG A 15 6.52 -15.00 -5.61
C ARG A 15 6.40 -13.79 -4.70
N ARG A 16 6.55 -12.58 -5.23
CA ARG A 16 6.27 -11.36 -4.43
C ARG A 16 4.80 -11.35 -4.00
N ALA A 17 3.86 -11.58 -4.92
CA ALA A 17 2.43 -11.61 -4.61
C ALA A 17 2.09 -12.62 -3.50
N GLU A 18 2.65 -13.84 -3.59
CA GLU A 18 2.50 -14.87 -2.55
C GLU A 18 2.99 -14.40 -1.16
N ILE A 19 4.16 -13.74 -1.10
CA ILE A 19 4.70 -13.20 0.15
C ILE A 19 3.78 -12.10 0.70
N LEU A 20 3.24 -11.23 -0.16
CA LEU A 20 2.30 -10.19 0.25
C LEU A 20 0.98 -10.77 0.78
N ASP A 21 0.47 -11.83 0.15
CA ASP A 21 -0.75 -12.52 0.60
C ASP A 21 -0.55 -13.20 1.96
N ALA A 22 0.57 -13.89 2.14
CA ALA A 22 0.95 -14.48 3.43
C ALA A 22 1.06 -13.42 4.54
N THR A 23 1.61 -12.26 4.20
CA THR A 23 1.76 -11.13 5.13
C THR A 23 0.42 -10.50 5.49
N ALA A 24 -0.44 -10.25 4.51
CA ALA A 24 -1.80 -9.75 4.74
C ALA A 24 -2.62 -10.70 5.63
N ALA A 25 -2.50 -12.01 5.41
CA ALA A 25 -3.17 -13.02 6.25
C ALA A 25 -2.66 -13.02 7.69
N LEU A 26 -1.36 -12.78 7.93
CA LEU A 26 -0.83 -12.63 9.29
C LEU A 26 -1.36 -11.37 9.97
N LEU A 27 -1.40 -10.25 9.27
CA LEU A 27 -1.85 -8.97 9.81
C LEU A 27 -3.36 -8.89 10.06
N ALA A 28 -4.14 -9.78 9.43
CA ALA A 28 -5.54 -9.98 9.77
C ALA A 28 -5.70 -10.56 11.20
N GLU A 29 -4.76 -11.40 11.63
CA GLU A 29 -4.80 -12.17 12.88
C GLU A 29 -3.93 -11.55 13.99
N GLN A 30 -2.92 -10.77 13.64
CA GLN A 30 -1.83 -10.36 14.53
C GLN A 30 -1.51 -8.87 14.41
N GLU A 31 -0.90 -8.30 15.45
CA GLU A 31 -0.36 -6.94 15.43
C GLU A 31 0.95 -6.88 14.63
N TYR A 32 1.17 -5.75 13.95
CA TYR A 32 2.32 -5.53 13.06
C TYR A 32 3.68 -5.81 13.73
N GLU A 33 3.80 -5.43 15.00
CA GLU A 33 4.99 -5.57 15.83
C GLU A 33 5.37 -7.04 15.99
N THR A 34 4.36 -7.91 16.09
CA THR A 34 4.52 -9.35 16.35
C THR A 34 4.82 -10.16 15.09
N VAL A 35 4.47 -9.63 13.90
CA VAL A 35 4.77 -10.27 12.62
C VAL A 35 6.29 -10.25 12.38
N THR A 36 6.82 -11.37 11.86
CA THR A 36 8.25 -11.52 11.51
C THR A 36 8.40 -12.14 10.12
N LEU A 37 9.52 -11.87 9.44
CA LEU A 37 9.86 -12.54 8.17
C LEU A 37 9.87 -14.07 8.29
N ALA A 38 10.24 -14.60 9.46
CA ALA A 38 10.20 -16.04 9.71
C ALA A 38 8.76 -16.57 9.76
N ALA A 39 7.82 -15.83 10.35
CA ALA A 39 6.41 -16.18 10.36
C ALA A 39 5.79 -16.08 8.96
N ILE A 40 6.13 -15.03 8.20
CA ILE A 40 5.72 -14.86 6.79
C ILE A 40 6.20 -16.06 5.97
N ALA A 41 7.49 -16.40 6.06
CA ALA A 41 8.06 -17.52 5.32
C ALA A 41 7.41 -18.87 5.65
N LYS A 42 6.93 -19.07 6.88
CA LYS A 42 6.18 -20.29 7.27
C LYS A 42 4.81 -20.39 6.60
N LYS A 43 4.20 -19.27 6.19
CA LYS A 43 2.91 -19.24 5.47
C LYS A 43 3.09 -19.31 3.94
N CYS A 44 4.31 -19.14 3.42
CA CYS A 44 4.60 -19.29 2.00
C CYS A 44 4.89 -20.75 1.60
N SER A 45 4.68 -21.09 0.33
CA SER A 45 5.08 -22.37 -0.28
C SER A 45 6.58 -22.46 -0.59
N ILE A 46 7.31 -21.35 -0.51
CA ILE A 46 8.76 -21.30 -0.75
C ILE A 46 9.57 -21.45 0.53
N ALA A 47 10.78 -21.99 0.39
CA ALA A 47 11.69 -22.15 1.51
C ALA A 47 12.06 -20.80 2.15
N ARG A 48 12.29 -20.81 3.47
CA ARG A 48 12.63 -19.61 4.24
C ARG A 48 13.78 -18.79 3.63
N PRO A 49 14.94 -19.37 3.24
CA PRO A 49 16.01 -18.59 2.58
C PRO A 49 15.55 -17.88 1.30
N SER A 50 14.58 -18.45 0.57
CA SER A 50 14.03 -17.81 -0.63
C SER A 50 13.29 -16.53 -0.32
N VAL A 51 12.54 -16.43 0.79
CA VAL A 51 11.87 -15.19 1.19
C VAL A 51 12.87 -14.08 1.47
N TYR A 52 13.98 -14.40 2.15
CA TYR A 52 15.06 -13.44 2.41
C TYR A 52 15.79 -12.96 1.15
N HIS A 53 15.65 -13.65 0.01
CA HIS A 53 16.13 -13.15 -1.28
C HIS A 53 15.22 -12.09 -1.91
N TYR A 54 13.94 -12.02 -1.50
CA TYR A 54 12.99 -11.01 -1.99
C TYR A 54 12.92 -9.78 -1.07
N TYR A 55 13.07 -9.99 0.24
CA TYR A 55 12.92 -8.96 1.27
C TYR A 55 13.97 -9.12 2.37
N ALA A 56 14.72 -8.05 2.64
CA ALA A 56 15.70 -8.02 3.71
C ALA A 56 15.04 -7.81 5.08
N THR A 57 13.95 -7.03 5.12
CA THR A 57 13.23 -6.69 6.36
C THR A 57 11.72 -6.91 6.21
N LYS A 58 10.99 -7.02 7.33
CA LYS A 58 9.53 -7.10 7.28
C LYS A 58 8.91 -5.78 6.84
N GLU A 59 9.58 -4.67 7.13
CA GLU A 59 9.19 -3.31 6.75
C GLU A 59 9.13 -3.17 5.22
N GLU A 60 10.09 -3.73 4.49
CA GLU A 60 10.03 -3.74 3.01
C GLU A 60 8.81 -4.50 2.48
N VAL A 61 8.49 -5.66 3.07
CA VAL A 61 7.27 -6.42 2.72
C VAL A 61 6.03 -5.56 2.99
N TYR A 62 6.03 -4.83 4.09
CA TYR A 62 4.92 -3.99 4.50
C TYR A 62 4.74 -2.78 3.59
N LEU A 63 5.83 -2.13 3.16
CA LEU A 63 5.78 -1.05 2.17
C LEU A 63 5.21 -1.55 0.83
N ASP A 64 5.64 -2.71 0.34
CA ASP A 64 5.10 -3.30 -0.89
C ASP A 64 3.61 -3.68 -0.75
N LEU A 65 3.23 -4.24 0.40
CA LEU A 65 1.82 -4.54 0.70
C LEU A 65 0.98 -3.26 0.69
N MET A 66 1.50 -2.19 1.27
CA MET A 66 0.85 -0.88 1.29
C MET A 66 0.70 -0.27 -0.11
N ARG A 67 1.73 -0.38 -0.97
CA ARG A 67 1.63 0.04 -2.38
C ARG A 67 0.47 -0.66 -3.08
N ARG A 68 0.32 -1.97 -2.87
CA ARG A 68 -0.81 -2.76 -3.40
C ARG A 68 -2.15 -2.24 -2.89
N GLU A 69 -2.27 -1.94 -1.61
CA GLU A 69 -3.52 -1.43 -1.02
C GLU A 69 -3.88 -0.03 -1.50
N TYR A 70 -2.91 0.88 -1.64
CA TYR A 70 -3.14 2.22 -2.22
C TYR A 70 -3.59 2.15 -3.69
N ALA A 71 -2.99 1.26 -4.49
CA ALA A 71 -3.41 1.05 -5.88
C ALA A 71 -4.85 0.51 -5.97
N ALA A 72 -5.20 -0.44 -5.10
CA ALA A 72 -6.57 -0.94 -4.99
C ALA A 72 -7.54 0.17 -4.55
N TRP A 73 -7.14 1.00 -3.58
CA TRP A 73 -7.96 2.10 -3.08
C TRP A 73 -8.19 3.18 -4.13
N ALA A 74 -7.16 3.56 -4.90
CA ALA A 74 -7.28 4.49 -6.01
C ALA A 74 -8.34 4.01 -7.03
N THR A 75 -8.35 2.71 -7.33
CA THR A 75 -9.34 2.10 -8.22
C THR A 75 -10.75 2.16 -7.61
N GLU A 76 -10.87 1.86 -6.32
CA GLU A 76 -12.15 1.91 -5.61
C GLU A 76 -12.74 3.32 -5.57
N ILE A 77 -11.97 4.34 -5.15
CA ILE A 77 -12.47 5.73 -5.05
C ILE A 77 -12.87 6.26 -6.43
N ARG A 78 -12.10 5.92 -7.48
CA ARG A 78 -12.45 6.28 -8.86
C ARG A 78 -13.84 5.80 -9.24
N VAL A 79 -14.18 4.56 -8.86
CA VAL A 79 -15.46 3.93 -9.16
C VAL A 79 -16.58 4.44 -8.24
N ARG A 80 -16.32 4.56 -6.95
CA ARG A 80 -17.28 4.98 -5.92
C ARG A 80 -17.78 6.41 -6.16
N PHE A 81 -16.87 7.33 -6.51
CA PHE A 81 -17.18 8.75 -6.66
C PHE A 81 -17.49 9.19 -8.09
N LYS A 82 -18.03 8.30 -8.95
CA LYS A 82 -18.40 8.64 -10.35
C LYS A 82 -19.53 9.67 -10.46
N ARG A 83 -20.47 9.64 -9.51
CA ARG A 83 -21.65 10.52 -9.44
C ARG A 83 -21.39 11.64 -8.44
N ARG A 84 -21.87 12.86 -8.73
CA ARG A 84 -21.85 13.95 -7.75
C ARG A 84 -22.75 13.63 -6.56
N MET A 85 -22.29 13.96 -5.37
CA MET A 85 -23.00 13.75 -4.12
C MET A 85 -22.88 14.98 -3.20
N GLY A 86 -23.72 15.02 -2.17
CA GLY A 86 -23.63 16.07 -1.15
C GLY A 86 -22.34 15.94 -0.32
N ARG A 87 -21.89 17.03 0.32
CA ARG A 87 -20.67 17.03 1.16
C ARG A 87 -20.68 15.96 2.24
N GLU A 88 -21.82 15.80 2.93
CA GLU A 88 -21.94 14.82 4.02
C GLU A 88 -21.85 13.38 3.50
N GLU A 89 -22.55 13.08 2.40
CA GLU A 89 -22.48 11.78 1.73
C GLU A 89 -21.05 11.49 1.25
N PHE A 90 -20.38 12.48 0.65
CA PHE A 90 -18.98 12.35 0.23
C PHE A 90 -18.05 12.02 1.39
N CYS A 91 -18.12 12.78 2.49
CA CYS A 91 -17.28 12.54 3.65
C CYS A 91 -17.51 11.15 4.25
N ARG A 92 -18.78 10.72 4.32
CA ARG A 92 -19.15 9.39 4.82
C ARG A 92 -18.59 8.29 3.93
N GLU A 93 -18.83 8.36 2.63
CA GLU A 93 -18.36 7.37 1.66
C GLU A 93 -16.82 7.29 1.60
N LEU A 94 -16.13 8.43 1.74
CA LEU A 94 -14.68 8.47 1.78
C LEU A 94 -14.14 7.83 3.06
N ALA A 95 -14.73 8.17 4.21
CA ALA A 95 -14.40 7.57 5.49
C ALA A 95 -14.63 6.05 5.47
N ASP A 96 -15.77 5.59 4.97
CA ASP A 96 -16.10 4.17 4.86
C ASP A 96 -15.10 3.42 3.96
N SER A 97 -14.68 4.04 2.85
CA SER A 97 -13.65 3.45 1.97
C SER A 97 -12.28 3.30 2.64
N LEU A 98 -11.92 4.20 3.58
CA LEU A 98 -10.69 4.11 4.36
C LEU A 98 -10.81 3.12 5.52
N LEU A 99 -11.94 3.13 6.23
CA LEU A 99 -12.19 2.24 7.38
C LEU A 99 -12.17 0.76 7.00
N GLY A 100 -12.53 0.43 5.76
CA GLY A 100 -12.36 -0.92 5.22
C GLY A 100 -10.91 -1.37 5.02
N ARG A 101 -9.94 -0.47 5.13
CA ARG A 101 -8.52 -0.71 4.76
C ARG A 101 -7.62 -0.69 5.99
N ARG A 102 -7.81 -1.70 6.86
CA ARG A 102 -7.03 -1.88 8.10
C ARG A 102 -5.52 -1.76 7.92
N LEU A 103 -4.97 -2.30 6.82
CA LEU A 103 -3.54 -2.23 6.53
C LEU A 103 -3.04 -0.78 6.37
N ILE A 104 -3.81 0.05 5.67
CA ILE A 104 -3.49 1.47 5.50
C ILE A 104 -3.53 2.19 6.85
N LEU A 105 -4.58 1.93 7.65
CA LEU A 105 -4.71 2.50 8.98
C LEU A 105 -3.58 2.11 9.93
N GLN A 106 -3.10 0.87 9.84
CA GLN A 106 -1.97 0.39 10.64
C GLN A 106 -0.67 1.11 10.28
N LEU A 107 -0.36 1.31 8.99
CA LEU A 107 0.84 2.06 8.60
C LEU A 107 0.75 3.53 9.04
N LEU A 108 -0.42 4.17 8.91
CA LEU A 108 -0.62 5.56 9.38
C LEU A 108 -0.33 5.71 10.89
N ALA A 109 -0.47 4.62 11.66
CA ALA A 109 -0.12 4.61 13.07
C ALA A 109 1.39 4.37 13.34
N VAL A 110 2.13 3.85 12.36
CA VAL A 110 3.59 3.68 12.45
C VAL A 110 4.28 5.00 12.08
N SER A 111 5.22 5.46 12.92
CA SER A 111 5.93 6.70 12.66
C SER A 111 6.89 6.60 11.47
N ASP A 112 6.95 7.65 10.64
CA ASP A 112 7.87 7.76 9.50
C ASP A 112 9.34 7.54 9.92
N ALA A 113 9.74 8.05 11.09
CA ALA A 113 11.07 7.83 11.65
C ALA A 113 11.40 6.36 11.92
N SER A 114 10.42 5.58 12.42
CA SER A 114 10.61 4.14 12.66
C SER A 114 10.81 3.38 11.35
N LEU A 115 10.00 3.70 10.32
CA LEU A 115 10.11 3.07 9.01
C LEU A 115 11.45 3.41 8.35
N ARG A 116 11.81 4.70 8.28
CA ARG A 116 13.09 5.17 7.72
C ARG A 116 14.30 4.47 8.33
N SER A 117 14.33 4.33 9.65
CA SER A 117 15.44 3.66 10.34
C SER A 117 15.63 2.20 9.95
N LYS A 118 14.58 1.53 9.47
CA LYS A 118 14.57 0.07 9.24
C LYS A 118 14.71 -0.32 7.77
N CYS A 119 14.17 0.47 6.84
CA CYS A 119 14.27 0.21 5.39
C CYS A 119 15.16 1.21 4.64
N GLY A 120 15.60 2.29 5.29
CA GLY A 120 16.41 3.35 4.67
C GLY A 120 15.56 4.37 3.90
N ASP A 121 16.18 5.51 3.58
CA ASP A 121 15.50 6.63 2.92
C ASP A 121 15.07 6.32 1.48
N GLU A 122 15.87 5.56 0.74
CA GLU A 122 15.57 5.19 -0.66
C GLU A 122 14.26 4.40 -0.76
N ALA A 123 14.06 3.41 0.12
CA ALA A 123 12.83 2.61 0.15
C ALA A 123 11.59 3.46 0.49
N ILE A 124 11.74 4.47 1.35
CA ILE A 124 10.66 5.40 1.70
C ILE A 124 10.37 6.37 0.55
N MET A 125 11.39 6.90 -0.11
CA MET A 125 11.21 7.76 -1.28
C MET A 125 10.51 7.01 -2.42
N ASP A 126 10.92 5.76 -2.67
CA ASP A 126 10.26 4.89 -3.64
C ASP A 126 8.80 4.62 -3.26
N PHE A 127 8.53 4.40 -1.98
CA PHE A 127 7.17 4.21 -1.48
C PHE A 127 6.31 5.46 -1.69
N GLN A 128 6.81 6.63 -1.30
CA GLN A 128 6.14 7.92 -1.47
C GLN A 128 5.82 8.19 -2.96
N ARG A 129 6.78 7.91 -3.85
CA ARG A 129 6.57 8.01 -5.30
C ARG A 129 5.48 7.08 -5.79
N ASP A 130 5.47 5.83 -5.32
CA ASP A 130 4.56 4.80 -5.80
C ASP A 130 3.12 4.97 -5.28
N ILE A 131 2.93 5.64 -4.13
CA ILE A 131 1.58 5.99 -3.63
C ILE A 131 1.06 7.32 -4.18
N HIS A 132 1.91 8.14 -4.80
CA HIS A 132 1.52 9.42 -5.40
C HIS A 132 0.31 9.32 -6.36
N PRO A 133 0.17 8.28 -7.22
CA PRO A 133 -1.01 8.13 -8.08
C PRO A 133 -2.34 8.05 -7.32
N PHE A 134 -2.35 7.55 -6.08
CA PHE A 134 -3.55 7.55 -5.24
C PHE A 134 -3.98 8.99 -4.91
N PHE A 135 -3.04 9.84 -4.49
CA PHE A 135 -3.33 11.24 -4.16
C PHE A 135 -3.74 12.05 -5.40
N ALA A 136 -3.14 11.75 -6.56
CA ALA A 136 -3.58 12.32 -7.83
C ALA A 136 -5.04 11.94 -8.16
N GLU A 137 -5.41 10.67 -7.97
CA GLU A 137 -6.80 10.22 -8.16
C GLU A 137 -7.76 10.87 -7.16
N LEU A 138 -7.37 10.97 -5.88
CA LEU A 138 -8.16 11.66 -4.86
C LEU A 138 -8.39 13.13 -5.21
N ALA A 139 -7.36 13.83 -5.68
CA ALA A 139 -7.47 15.22 -6.13
C ALA A 139 -8.44 15.37 -7.32
N GLU A 140 -8.40 14.45 -8.28
CA GLU A 140 -9.33 14.43 -9.41
C GLU A 140 -10.78 14.15 -8.96
N VAL A 141 -10.96 13.22 -8.01
CA VAL A 141 -12.26 12.97 -7.37
C VAL A 141 -12.79 14.24 -6.70
N LEU A 142 -11.96 14.93 -5.92
CA LEU A 142 -12.35 16.19 -5.26
C LEU A 142 -12.72 17.27 -6.27
N ARG A 143 -11.96 17.42 -7.35
CA ARG A 143 -12.26 18.36 -8.44
C ARG A 143 -13.60 18.08 -9.10
N ARG A 144 -13.94 16.80 -9.33
CA ARG A 144 -15.22 16.38 -9.92
C ARG A 144 -16.40 16.59 -8.96
N GLN A 145 -16.21 16.33 -7.67
CA GLN A 145 -17.26 16.46 -6.65
C GLN A 145 -17.54 17.93 -6.30
N PHE A 146 -16.47 18.73 -6.19
CA PHE A 146 -16.49 20.12 -5.73
C PHE A 146 -15.79 21.06 -6.75
N PRO A 147 -16.40 21.30 -7.92
CA PRO A 147 -15.81 22.14 -8.96
C PRO A 147 -15.66 23.61 -8.52
N ASP A 148 -16.54 24.08 -7.63
CA ASP A 148 -16.58 25.47 -7.15
C ASP A 148 -15.64 25.74 -5.95
N ALA A 149 -15.00 24.70 -5.40
CA ALA A 149 -14.01 24.86 -4.33
C ALA A 149 -12.74 25.54 -4.86
N ALA A 150 -12.07 26.35 -4.03
CA ALA A 150 -10.84 27.00 -4.43
C ALA A 150 -9.72 25.97 -4.64
N GLU A 151 -8.79 26.24 -5.57
CA GLU A 151 -7.68 25.31 -5.85
C GLU A 151 -6.83 25.05 -4.60
N SER A 152 -6.59 26.07 -3.79
CA SER A 152 -5.89 25.96 -2.50
C SER A 152 -6.58 25.03 -1.50
N GLU A 153 -7.91 24.95 -1.52
CA GLU A 153 -8.68 24.04 -0.66
C GLU A 153 -8.60 22.59 -1.15
N ARG A 154 -8.45 22.39 -2.46
CA ARG A 154 -8.28 21.08 -3.10
C ARG A 154 -6.85 20.54 -2.98
N GLU A 155 -5.85 21.42 -2.98
CA GLU A 155 -4.43 21.05 -2.89
C GLU A 155 -3.95 20.69 -1.49
N MET A 156 -4.69 21.03 -0.42
CA MET A 156 -4.36 20.62 0.96
C MET A 156 -4.13 19.11 1.12
N PHE A 157 -4.71 18.28 0.23
CA PHE A 157 -4.58 16.82 0.25
C PHE A 157 -3.35 16.27 -0.47
N ARG A 158 -2.51 17.13 -1.09
CA ARG A 158 -1.30 16.70 -1.84
C ARG A 158 -0.01 16.71 -1.01
N THR A 159 -0.02 17.29 0.19
CA THR A 159 1.17 17.44 1.04
C THR A 159 1.19 16.43 2.17
N GLN A 160 1.81 15.26 1.95
CA GLN A 160 2.54 14.47 2.95
C GLN A 160 3.76 13.80 2.32
#